data_AF-A0A1I2QH96-F1
#
_entry.id   AF-A0A1I2QH96-F1
#
_cell.length_a   1.000
_cell.length_b   1.000
_cell.length_c   1.000
_cell.angle_alpha   90.00
_cell.angle_beta   90.00
_cell.angle_gamma   90.00
#
_symmetry.space_group_name_H-M   'P 1'
#
loop_
_entity.id
_entity.type
_entity.pdbx_description
1 polymer ?
#
loop_
_entity_poly.entity_id
_entity_poly.type
_entity_poly.pdbx_seq_one_letter_code
_entity_poly.pdbx_strand_id
1 'polypeptide(L)' 'MIRDAEILDALLASIGRFVDEALIPREKEVAETDAIPADVIEQMKALGLFGLTIPCASRWSASSSGAPSRSSS' A
#
# COMPACT_ATOMS: atom_id res chain seq x y z
N MET A 1 -14.39 -9.97 24.11
CA MET A 1 -13.49 -9.13 23.31
C MET A 1 -14.16 -8.92 21.96
N ILE A 2 -14.98 -7.87 21.84
CA ILE A 2 -15.46 -7.41 20.55
C ILE A 2 -14.25 -6.74 19.90
N ARG A 3 -13.66 -7.34 18.86
CA ARG A 3 -12.78 -6.55 17.98
C ARG A 3 -13.72 -5.57 17.30
N ASP A 4 -13.42 -4.28 17.37
CA ASP A 4 -14.21 -3.15 16.91
C ASP A 4 -14.76 -3.35 15.49
N ALA A 5 -15.87 -4.09 15.38
CA ALA A 5 -16.43 -4.51 14.10
C ALA A 5 -16.82 -3.28 13.28
N GLU A 6 -17.32 -2.24 13.94
CA GLU A 6 -17.62 -0.93 13.36
C GLU A 6 -16.39 -0.27 12.73
N ILE A 7 -15.22 -0.34 13.37
CA ILE A 7 -13.97 0.24 12.83
C ILE A 7 -13.48 -0.56 11.64
N LEU A 8 -13.57 -1.89 11.72
CA LEU A 8 -13.22 -2.76 10.60
C LEU A 8 -14.16 -2.55 9.41
N ASP A 9 -15.46 -2.41 9.65
CA ASP A 9 -16.46 -2.18 8.61
C ASP A 9 -16.23 -0.83 7.92
N ALA A 10 -15.93 0.23 8.69
CA ALA A 10 -15.56 1.53 8.14
C ALA A 10 -14.29 1.48 7.27
N LEU A 11 -13.28 0.71 7.68
CA LEU A 11 -12.06 0.49 6.89
C LEU A 11 -12.39 -0.26 5.60
N LEU A 12 -13.15 -1.36 5.68
CA LEU A 12 -13.56 -2.15 4.54
C LEU A 12 -14.42 -1.34 3.55
N ALA A 13 -15.32 -0.50 4.05
CA ALA A 13 -16.13 0.40 3.24
C ALA A 13 -15.25 1.42 2.49
N SER A 14 -14.24 1.99 3.14
CA SER A 14 -13.29 2.90 2.50
C SER A 14 -12.47 2.22 1.40
N ILE A 15 -12.02 0.99 1.64
CA ILE A 15 -11.27 0.21 0.65
C ILE A 15 -12.19 -0.22 -0.50
N GLY A 16 -13.43 -0.64 -0.20
CA GLY A 16 -14.41 -1.07 -1.20
C GLY A 16 -14.72 0.04 -2.21
N ARG A 17 -14.90 1.28 -1.74
CA ARG A 17 -15.08 2.44 -2.64
C ARG A 17 -13.88 2.68 -3.53
N PHE A 18 -12.66 2.56 -2.99
CA PHE A 18 -11.44 2.68 -3.80
C PHE A 18 -11.35 1.61 -4.89
N VAL A 19 -11.74 0.37 -4.58
CA VAL A 19 -11.78 -0.70 -5.59
C VAL A 19 -12.81 -0.39 -6.67
N ASP A 20 -14.02 0.01 -6.29
CA ASP A 20 -15.12 0.29 -7.22
C ASP A 20 -14.83 1.48 -8.14
N GLU A 21 -14.26 2.55 -7.60
CA GLU A 21 -14.00 3.79 -8.34
C GLU A 21 -12.67 3.79 -9.11
N ALA A 22 -11.63 3.11 -8.60
CA ALA A 22 -10.29 3.15 -9.21
C ALA A 22 -9.89 1.86 -9.92
N LEU A 23 -10.18 0.68 -9.37
CA LEU A 23 -9.74 -0.60 -9.93
C LEU A 23 -10.70 -1.17 -10.97
N ILE A 24 -12.01 -1.25 -10.67
CA ILE A 24 -13.01 -1.82 -11.59
C ILE A 24 -13.01 -1.14 -12.97
N PRO A 25 -13.07 0.20 -13.09
CA PRO A 25 -13.07 0.84 -14.41
C PRO A 25 -11.76 0.64 -15.18
N ARG A 26 -10.65 0.36 -14.48
CA ARG A 26 -9.34 0.08 -15.07
C ARG A 26 -9.08 -1.41 -15.30
N GLU A 27 -10.02 -2.28 -14.97
CA GLU A 27 -9.91 -3.73 -15.19
C GLU A 27 -9.56 -4.05 -16.65
N LYS A 28 -10.23 -3.36 -17.58
CA LYS A 28 -9.98 -3.54 -19.01
C LYS A 28 -8.56 -3.15 -19.41
N GLU A 29 -8.04 -2.05 -18.88
CA GLU A 29 -6.67 -1.59 -19.13
C GLU A 29 -5.65 -2.59 -18.57
N VAL A 30 -5.86 -3.09 -17.35
CA VAL A 30 -4.99 -4.10 -16.74
C VAL A 30 -5.04 -5.41 -17.51
N ALA A 31 -6.22 -5.84 -17.97
CA ALA A 31 -6.38 -7.06 -18.77
C ALA A 31 -5.69 -6.96 -20.15
N GLU A 32 -5.62 -5.76 -20.73
CA GLU A 32 -4.94 -5.54 -22.01
C GLU A 32 -3.42 -5.35 -21.87
N THR A 33 -2.96 -4.78 -20.75
CA THR A 33 -1.56 -4.40 -20.55
C THR A 33 -0.78 -5.34 -19.62
N ASP A 34 -1.46 -6.28 -18.95
CA ASP A 34 -0.90 -7.16 -17.92
C ASP A 34 -0.15 -6.39 -16.79
N ALA A 35 -0.47 -5.11 -16.61
CA ALA A 35 0.22 -4.20 -15.70
C ALA A 35 -0.76 -3.39 -14.86
N ILE A 36 -0.45 -3.23 -13.57
CA ILE A 36 -1.22 -2.36 -12.69
C ILE A 36 -0.74 -0.91 -12.89
N PRO A 37 -1.65 0.04 -13.17
CA PRO A 37 -1.29 1.45 -13.36
C PRO A 37 -0.59 2.05 -12.13
N ALA A 38 0.45 2.85 -12.37
CA ALA A 38 1.31 3.39 -11.32
C ALA A 38 0.56 4.33 -10.35
N ASP A 39 -0.47 5.04 -10.82
CA ASP A 39 -1.32 5.89 -9.98
C ASP A 39 -2.13 5.09 -8.95
N VAL A 40 -2.55 3.87 -9.30
CA VAL A 40 -3.23 2.96 -8.36
C VAL A 40 -2.24 2.47 -7.30
N ILE A 41 -1.01 2.14 -7.70
CA ILE A 41 0.06 1.71 -6.80
C ILE A 41 0.41 2.81 -5.79
N GLU A 42 0.56 4.06 -6.23
CA GLU A 42 0.85 5.19 -5.34
C GLU A 42 -0.31 5.46 -4.36
N GLN A 43 -1.57 5.35 -4.81
CA GLN A 43 -2.73 5.46 -3.92
C GLN A 43 -2.78 4.35 -2.86
N MET A 44 -2.52 3.10 -3.25
CA MET A 44 -2.45 1.98 -2.32
C MET A 44 -1.31 2.14 -1.29
N LYS A 45 -0.17 2.73 -1.68
CA LYS A 45 0.91 3.08 -0.74
C LYS A 45 0.51 4.19 0.21
N ALA A 46 -0.14 5.24 -0.28
CA ALA A 46 -0.60 6.37 0.53
C ALA A 46 -1.65 5.95 1.57
N LEU A 47 -2.52 5.00 1.21
CA LEU A 47 -3.51 4.40 2.11
C LEU A 47 -2.91 3.39 3.10
N GLY A 48 -1.60 3.10 3.00
CA GLY A 48 -0.95 2.10 3.86
C GLY A 48 -1.45 0.67 3.64
N LEU A 49 -2.05 0.39 2.47
CA LEU A 49 -2.62 -0.91 2.14
C LEU A 49 -1.56 -1.95 1.78
N PHE A 50 -0.33 -1.51 1.48
CA PHE A 50 0.81 -2.40 1.32
C PHE A 50 1.31 -2.89 2.68
N GLY A 51 1.39 -4.22 2.83
CA GLY A 51 1.99 -4.84 4.03
C GLY A 51 1.04 -5.06 5.21
N LEU A 52 -0.29 -4.88 5.03
CA LEU A 52 -1.29 -5.13 6.08
C LEU A 52 -1.30 -6.58 6.62
N THR A 53 -0.73 -7.54 5.90
CA THR A 53 -0.54 -8.94 6.32
C THR A 53 0.93 -9.35 6.43
N ILE A 54 1.88 -8.41 6.28
CA ILE A 54 3.27 -8.70 6.60
C ILE A 54 3.43 -8.47 8.11
N PRO A 55 3.68 -9.52 8.92
CA PRO A 55 4.04 -9.29 10.31
C PRO A 55 5.21 -8.31 10.34
N CYS A 56 5.11 -7.29 11.20
CA CYS A 56 6.00 -6.12 11.36
C CYS A 56 7.49 -6.45 11.64
N ALA A 57 7.96 -7.66 11.35
CA ALA A 57 9.27 -8.19 11.69
C ALA A 57 10.22 -8.46 10.50
N SER A 58 9.85 -8.25 9.24
CA SER A 58 10.78 -8.45 8.12
C SER A 58 11.07 -7.18 7.30
N ARG A 59 11.96 -6.37 7.87
CA ARG A 59 13.19 -5.90 7.20
C ARG A 59 13.16 -4.69 6.25
N TRP A 60 12.05 -4.02 5.94
CA TRP A 60 12.12 -2.86 5.03
C TRP A 60 12.71 -1.56 5.65
N SER A 61 12.83 -1.42 6.98
CA SER A 61 13.31 -0.16 7.59
C SER A 61 14.84 0.00 7.77
N ALA A 62 15.67 -0.96 7.34
CA ALA A 62 17.11 -0.89 7.58
C ALA A 62 17.95 -0.62 6.32
N SER A 63 17.56 0.34 5.48
CA SER A 63 18.48 0.90 4.47
C SER A 63 18.05 2.27 3.93
N SER A 64 17.87 3.25 4.83
CA SER A 64 17.93 4.67 4.45
C SER A 64 18.72 5.50 5.47
N SER A 65 19.66 4.88 6.19
CA SER A 65 20.73 5.60 6.88
C SER A 65 21.93 5.69 5.97
N GLY A 66 21.98 6.76 5.17
CA GLY A 66 23.17 7.14 4.42
C GLY A 66 24.27 7.58 5.38
N ALA A 67 25.27 6.73 5.56
CA ALA A 67 26.64 7.14 5.86
C ALA A 67 27.60 6.07 5.31
N PRO A 68 28.63 6.47 4.56
CA PRO A 68 29.95 6.34 5.14
C PRO A 68 30.80 7.61 5.01
N SER A 69 31.55 7.82 6.08
CA SER A 69 32.64 8.79 6.29
C SER A 69 33.62 8.94 5.13
N ARG A 70 34.14 10.17 4.91
CA ARG A 70 35.59 10.48 4.75
C ARG A 70 35.84 11.98 4.49
N SER A 71 36.74 12.57 5.28
CA SER A 71 37.59 13.77 5.04
C SER A 71 37.88 14.38 6.42
N SER A 72 38.78 13.84 7.23
CA SER A 72 40.23 14.13 7.18
C SER A 72 40.51 15.62 7.01
N SER A 73 40.74 16.31 8.13
CA SER A 73 41.66 17.44 8.27
C SER A 73 42.13 17.49 9.72
#